data_AF-A0A9W9FV08-F1
#
_entry.id   AF-A0A9W9FV08-F1
#
_cell.length_a   1.000
_cell.length_b   1.000
_cell.length_c   1.000
_cell.angle_alpha   90.00
_cell.angle_beta   90.00
_cell.angle_gamma   90.00
#
_symmetry.space_group_name_H-M   'P 1'
#
loop_
_entity.id
_entity.type
_entity.pdbx_description
1 polymer ?
#
loop_
_entity_poly.entity_id
_entity_poly.type
_entity_poly.pdbx_seq_one_letter_code
_entity_poly.pdbx_strand_id
1 'polypeptide(L)'
;MTITTRWDNFFPGTPCPISFSSEEVELQSKEAENIEGLGHMLLLLREQAILPVDGVVESQDYNVALKNAGRFKEIFVGLRKDDAEKELFNNLWPYKESGTV
;
A
#
# COMPACT_ATOMS: atom_id res chain seq x y z
N MET A 1 -17.12 0.49 -2.82
CA MET A 1 -18.61 0.52 -2.89
C MET A 1 -19.15 0.83 -1.51
N THR A 2 -19.76 2.00 -1.35
CA THR A 2 -20.19 2.50 -0.04
C THR A 2 -21.65 2.11 0.24
N ILE A 3 -21.96 1.70 1.46
CA ILE A 3 -23.31 1.29 1.89
C ILE A 3 -24.35 2.42 1.71
N THR A 4 -23.92 3.67 1.81
CA THR A 4 -24.74 4.88 1.58
C THR A 4 -25.30 4.93 0.16
N THR A 5 -24.52 4.56 -0.86
CA THR A 5 -24.94 4.57 -2.27
C THR A 5 -25.99 3.50 -2.59
N ARG A 6 -26.10 2.47 -1.74
CA ARG A 6 -27.05 1.36 -1.90
C ARG A 6 -28.18 1.40 -0.87
N TRP A 7 -28.24 2.42 -0.02
CA TRP A 7 -29.15 2.47 1.11
C TRP A 7 -30.62 2.35 0.68
N ASP A 8 -31.02 3.05 -0.37
CA ASP A 8 -32.40 3.03 -0.88
C ASP A 8 -32.80 1.64 -1.42
N ASN A 9 -31.83 0.84 -1.88
CA ASN A 9 -32.09 -0.55 -2.29
C ASN A 9 -32.41 -1.46 -1.10
N PHE A 10 -31.85 -1.17 0.08
CA PHE A 10 -32.05 -1.97 1.29
C PHE A 10 -33.23 -1.48 2.13
N PHE A 11 -33.41 -0.16 2.24
CA PHE A 11 -34.42 0.48 3.07
C PHE A 11 -35.13 1.61 2.31
N PRO A 12 -36.04 1.27 1.38
CA PRO A 12 -36.75 2.25 0.58
C PRO A 12 -37.51 3.25 1.47
N GLY A 13 -37.38 4.54 1.17
CA GLY A 13 -38.10 5.60 1.88
C GLY A 13 -37.61 5.90 3.31
N THR A 14 -36.57 5.22 3.78
CA THR A 14 -35.90 5.54 5.05
C THR A 14 -34.61 6.31 4.76
N PRO A 15 -34.39 7.52 5.33
CA PRO A 15 -33.15 8.25 5.11
C PRO A 15 -31.95 7.50 5.70
N CYS A 16 -30.81 7.56 5.01
CA CYS A 16 -29.58 6.93 5.49
C CYS A 16 -29.09 7.63 6.76
N PRO A 17 -28.82 6.91 7.86
CA PRO A 17 -28.42 7.50 9.13
C PRO A 17 -26.98 8.01 9.13
N ILE A 18 -26.22 7.68 8.08
CA ILE A 18 -24.82 8.07 7.92
C ILE A 18 -24.65 8.77 6.57
N SER A 19 -23.85 9.84 6.57
CA SER A 19 -23.48 10.58 5.37
C SER A 19 -22.01 10.91 5.45
N PHE A 20 -21.31 10.84 4.32
CA PHE A 20 -19.92 11.26 4.21
C PHE A 20 -19.88 12.56 3.40
N SER A 21 -19.04 13.49 3.85
CA SER A 21 -18.67 14.67 3.06
C SER A 21 -17.88 14.25 1.81
N SER A 22 -17.85 15.13 0.81
CA SER A 22 -17.04 14.90 -0.39
C SER A 22 -15.56 14.73 -0.06
N GLU A 23 -15.05 15.47 0.92
CA GLU A 23 -13.66 15.38 1.39
C GLU A 23 -13.35 14.00 2.00
N GLU A 24 -14.23 13.45 2.84
CA GLU A 24 -14.05 12.11 3.41
C GLU A 24 -14.05 11.03 2.33
N VAL A 25 -14.87 11.17 1.29
CA VAL A 25 -14.91 10.24 0.16
C VAL A 25 -13.63 10.31 -0.67
N GLU A 26 -13.10 11.51 -0.92
CA GLU A 26 -11.84 11.71 -1.62
C GLU A 26 -10.65 11.13 -0.84
N LEU A 27 -10.58 11.38 0.48
CA LEU A 27 -9.56 10.82 1.37
C LEU A 27 -9.59 9.29 1.36
N GLN A 28 -10.78 8.68 1.48
CA GLN A 28 -10.93 7.23 1.44
C GLN A 28 -10.51 6.63 0.08
N SER A 29 -10.78 7.34 -1.02
CA SER A 29 -10.40 6.91 -2.35
C SER A 29 -8.88 6.93 -2.52
N LYS A 30 -8.23 8.01 -2.05
CA LYS A 30 -6.77 8.12 -2.04
C LYS A 30 -6.11 7.03 -1.18
N GLU A 31 -6.69 6.72 -0.03
CA GLU A 31 -6.20 5.64 0.82
C GLU A 31 -6.37 4.26 0.16
N ALA A 32 -7.48 4.01 -0.51
CA ALA A 32 -7.69 2.77 -1.25
C ALA A 32 -6.67 2.59 -2.39
N GLU A 33 -6.36 3.65 -3.13
CA GLU A 33 -5.32 3.66 -4.17
C GLU A 33 -3.93 3.36 -3.57
N ASN A 34 -3.61 3.92 -2.41
CA ASN A 34 -2.36 3.64 -1.70
C ASN A 34 -2.27 2.16 -1.30
N ILE A 35 -3.33 1.61 -0.70
CA ILE A 35 -3.39 0.20 -0.26
C ILE A 35 -3.29 -0.75 -1.46
N GLU A 36 -4.00 -0.47 -2.55
CA GLU A 36 -3.94 -1.27 -3.77
C GLU A 36 -2.52 -1.24 -4.38
N GLY A 37 -1.91 -0.05 -4.44
CA GLY A 37 -0.54 0.11 -4.91
C GLY A 37 0.48 -0.67 -4.08
N LEU A 38 0.35 -0.63 -2.74
CA LEU A 38 1.19 -1.42 -1.83
C LEU A 38 0.94 -2.93 -2.00
N GLY A 39 -0.33 -3.33 -2.11
CA GLY A 39 -0.73 -4.73 -2.29
C GLY A 39 -0.14 -5.36 -3.54
N HIS A 40 -0.21 -4.68 -4.68
CA HIS A 40 0.39 -5.15 -5.94
C HIS A 40 1.92 -5.33 -5.82
N MET A 41 2.59 -4.46 -5.07
CA MET A 41 4.03 -4.56 -4.91
C MET A 41 4.46 -5.69 -3.98
N LEU A 42 3.72 -5.91 -2.89
CA LEU A 42 3.96 -7.06 -2.02
C LEU A 42 3.72 -8.37 -2.76
N LEU A 43 2.69 -8.41 -3.62
CA LEU A 43 2.45 -9.53 -4.49
C LEU A 43 3.63 -9.77 -5.44
N LEU A 44 4.16 -8.72 -6.09
CA LEU A 44 5.33 -8.83 -6.96
C LEU A 44 6.57 -9.33 -6.22
N LEU A 45 6.85 -8.81 -5.02
CA LEU A 45 7.98 -9.27 -4.19
C LEU A 45 7.85 -10.74 -3.81
N ARG A 46 6.63 -11.19 -3.50
CA ARG A 46 6.32 -12.57 -3.12
C ARG A 46 6.36 -13.53 -4.31
N GLU A 47 5.68 -13.20 -5.41
CA GLU A 47 5.50 -14.09 -6.57
C GLU A 47 6.75 -14.19 -7.45
N GLN A 48 7.58 -13.13 -7.50
CA GLN A 48 8.86 -13.17 -8.21
C GLN A 48 10.02 -13.71 -7.34
N ALA A 49 9.72 -14.29 -6.16
CA ALA A 49 10.66 -15.00 -5.30
C ALA A 49 11.94 -14.20 -4.95
N ILE A 50 11.78 -12.89 -4.69
CA ILE A 50 12.91 -11.97 -4.54
C ILE A 50 13.44 -11.98 -3.10
N LEU A 51 12.58 -12.32 -2.16
CA LEU A 51 12.93 -12.54 -0.76
C LEU A 51 12.27 -13.85 -0.31
N PRO A 52 13.03 -14.74 0.34
CA PRO A 52 12.50 -15.92 1.00
C PRO A 52 11.38 -15.52 1.97
N VAL A 53 10.36 -16.38 2.12
CA VAL A 53 9.17 -16.09 2.93
C VAL A 53 9.52 -15.79 4.40
N ASP A 54 10.65 -16.31 4.87
CA ASP A 54 11.24 -16.12 6.19
C ASP A 54 12.31 -15.00 6.25
N GLY A 55 12.60 -14.36 5.13
CA GLY A 55 13.63 -13.31 5.01
C GLY A 55 15.07 -13.84 5.06
N VAL A 56 15.29 -15.15 5.01
CA VAL A 56 16.62 -15.76 5.16
C VAL A 56 17.21 -16.10 3.80
N VAL A 57 18.34 -15.49 3.44
CA VAL A 57 19.08 -15.78 2.20
C VAL A 57 20.38 -16.52 2.49
N GLU A 58 20.77 -17.43 1.60
CA GLU A 58 22.07 -18.07 1.65
C GLU A 58 23.19 -17.02 1.48
N SER A 59 24.31 -17.23 2.17
CA SER A 59 25.42 -16.25 2.19
C SER A 59 25.97 -15.93 0.80
N GLN A 60 26.00 -16.92 -0.10
CA GLN A 60 26.43 -16.76 -1.49
C GLN A 60 25.51 -15.85 -2.32
N ASP A 61 24.23 -15.76 -1.93
CA ASP A 61 23.18 -15.03 -2.65
C ASP A 61 22.87 -13.66 -2.03
N TYR A 62 23.45 -13.35 -0.87
CA TYR A 62 23.24 -12.09 -0.13
C TYR A 62 23.45 -10.85 -1.02
N ASN A 63 24.53 -10.81 -1.79
CA ASN A 63 24.84 -9.66 -2.66
C ASN A 63 23.80 -9.48 -3.78
N VAL A 64 23.21 -10.58 -4.27
CA VAL A 64 22.17 -10.56 -5.29
C VAL A 64 20.87 -10.04 -4.67
N ALA A 65 20.50 -10.55 -3.50
CA ALA A 65 19.34 -10.08 -2.75
C ALA A 65 19.43 -8.59 -2.41
N LEU A 66 20.60 -8.11 -1.97
CA LEU A 66 20.84 -6.70 -1.65
C LEU A 66 20.69 -5.79 -2.87
N LYS A 67 21.26 -6.17 -4.02
CA LYS A 67 21.13 -5.42 -5.28
C LYS A 67 19.68 -5.36 -5.75
N ASN A 68 18.97 -6.49 -5.66
CA ASN A 68 17.57 -6.57 -6.02
C ASN A 68 16.73 -5.66 -5.12
N ALA A 69 16.89 -5.75 -3.80
CA ALA A 69 16.20 -4.89 -2.84
C ALA A 69 16.42 -3.39 -3.13
N GLY A 70 17.65 -2.98 -3.46
CA GLY A 70 17.95 -1.61 -3.85
C GLY A 70 17.19 -1.17 -5.11
N ARG A 71 17.21 -1.99 -6.16
CA ARG A 71 16.50 -1.70 -7.42
C ARG A 71 14.99 -1.63 -7.23
N PHE A 72 14.41 -2.47 -6.36
CA PHE A 72 12.99 -2.39 -6.05
C PHE A 72 12.63 -1.16 -5.23
N LYS A 73 13.48 -0.74 -4.30
CA LYS A 73 13.29 0.53 -3.59
C LYS A 73 13.28 1.71 -4.56
N GLU A 74 14.19 1.74 -5.52
CA GLU A 74 14.24 2.79 -6.55
C GLU A 74 12.97 2.81 -7.40
N ILE A 75 12.47 1.64 -7.83
CA ILE A 75 11.20 1.54 -8.55
C ILE A 75 10.04 1.99 -7.65
N PHE A 76 10.00 1.54 -6.40
CA PHE A 76 8.94 1.87 -5.44
C PHE A 76 8.79 3.37 -5.22
N VAL A 77 9.89 4.03 -4.91
CA VAL A 77 9.93 5.47 -4.65
C VAL A 77 9.78 6.24 -5.97
N GLY A 78 10.37 5.74 -7.07
CA GLY A 78 10.35 6.38 -8.38
C GLY A 78 9.00 6.35 -9.10
N LEU A 79 8.10 5.45 -8.73
CA LEU A 79 6.73 5.38 -9.27
C LEU A 79 5.81 6.53 -8.81
N ARG A 80 6.32 7.50 -8.03
CA ARG A 80 5.53 8.60 -7.46
C ARG A 80 5.83 9.94 -8.10
N LYS A 81 4.77 10.75 -8.24
CA LYS A 81 4.75 11.96 -9.06
C LYS A 81 5.27 13.17 -8.29
N ASP A 82 5.00 13.24 -6.99
CA ASP A 82 5.39 14.36 -6.13
C ASP A 82 6.36 13.94 -5.02
N ASP A 83 7.04 14.93 -4.45
CA ASP A 83 8.11 14.69 -3.47
C ASP A 83 7.56 14.30 -2.09
N ALA A 84 6.32 14.65 -1.76
CA ALA A 84 5.67 14.25 -0.51
C ALA A 84 5.30 12.76 -0.52
N GLU A 85 4.80 12.25 -1.64
CA GLU A 85 4.55 10.82 -1.86
C GLU A 85 5.84 10.02 -1.86
N LYS A 86 6.92 10.53 -2.46
CA LYS A 86 8.24 9.89 -2.40
C LYS A 86 8.76 9.78 -0.97
N GLU A 87 8.55 10.81 -0.15
CA GLU A 87 8.96 10.81 1.26
C GLU A 87 8.15 9.79 2.08
N LEU A 88 6.82 9.76 1.90
CA LEU A 88 5.94 8.78 2.54
C LEU A 88 6.38 7.34 2.22
N PHE A 89 6.68 7.07 0.95
CA PHE A 89 7.09 5.75 0.49
C PHE A 89 8.50 5.37 0.94
N ASN A 90 9.41 6.34 1.07
CA ASN A 90 10.71 6.14 1.71
C ASN A 90 10.57 5.72 3.19
N ASN A 91 9.56 6.23 3.89
CA ASN A 91 9.28 5.86 5.28
C ASN A 91 8.61 4.49 5.41
N LEU A 92 7.82 4.10 4.40
CA LEU A 92 7.17 2.78 4.34
C LEU A 92 8.15 1.64 4.01
N TRP A 93 9.29 1.90 3.34
CA TRP A 93 10.25 0.86 2.98
C TRP A 93 11.27 0.54 4.10
N PRO A 94 11.61 -0.74 4.36
CA PRO A 94 10.97 -1.99 3.94
C PRO A 94 9.98 -2.48 5.01
N TYR A 95 9.19 -1.59 5.60
CA TYR A 95 8.62 -1.59 6.95
C TYR A 95 9.62 -1.18 8.01
N LYS A 96 9.67 0.13 8.29
CA LYS A 96 10.16 0.60 9.59
C LYS A 96 9.05 0.35 10.59
N GLU A 97 9.18 -0.68 11.43
CA GLU A 97 8.48 -0.62 12.71
C GLU A 97 8.93 0.68 13.38
N SER A 98 7.97 1.52 13.77
CA SER A 98 8.23 2.56 14.73
C SER A 98 8.56 1.86 16.05
N GLY A 99 9.84 1.51 16.20
CA GLY A 99 10.36 0.84 17.38
C GLY A 99 10.03 1.67 18.61
N THR A 100 9.07 1.17 19.39
CA THR A 100 9.01 1.39 20.83
C THR A 100 8.99 0.00 21.44
N VAL A 101 10.17 -0.44 21.86
CA VAL A 101 10.34 -1.46 22.89
C VAL A 101 10.53 -0.73 24.21
#